data_AF-A0A0C3NP05-F1
#
_entry.id   AF-A0A0C3NP05-F1
#
_cell.length_a   1.000
_cell.length_b   1.000
_cell.length_c   1.000
_cell.angle_alpha   90.00
_cell.angle_beta   90.00
_cell.angle_gamma   90.00
#
_symmetry.space_group_name_H-M   'P 1'
#
loop_
_entity.id
_entity.type
_entity.pdbx_description
1 polymer ?
#
loop_
_entity_poly.entity_id
_entity_poly.type
_entity_poly.pdbx_seq_one_letter_code
_entity_poly.pdbx_strand_id
1 'polypeptide(L)'
;MHRCLHILEILEGIFDNVGNTATRTTLFNIALTCRVFYEPAIDVLWRSLPDLMPLANLISMYHPNDDVDHPSNINLGENQVSNAWQRIRVYTRRVRELDLGPGVTTRKSRNLLDTVMSFDHLDSPLLPNLRKLVCFEPTMGKYLRPFLQRSLTAFYWRYDGTPYTAALLETLRKADPALKILHLLPSSMKACKQAISVAMERVFQATHHLQYAVVLPTGNTLKHLSLLSSVTRLRLEVYGTADYPAYFSLSPLTYLCMQFSEGSLFSKPQGASLVVRTLLSGSEQKQP
;
A
#
# COMPACT_ATOMS: atom_id res chain seq x y z
N MET A 1 21.90 -22.66 24.98
CA MET A 1 21.44 -22.44 23.58
C MET A 1 22.52 -22.90 22.63
N HIS A 2 22.15 -23.53 21.52
CA HIS A 2 23.12 -23.93 20.49
C HIS A 2 23.75 -22.71 19.83
N ARG A 3 25.05 -22.73 19.50
CA ARG A 3 25.78 -21.56 18.97
C ARG A 3 25.17 -20.99 17.69
N CYS A 4 24.53 -21.80 16.86
CA CYS A 4 23.87 -21.33 15.65
C CYS A 4 22.72 -20.34 15.92
N LEU A 5 22.08 -20.41 17.10
CA LEU A 5 21.00 -19.51 17.50
C LEU A 5 21.50 -18.14 17.97
N HIS A 6 22.80 -17.89 17.92
CA HIS A 6 23.38 -16.57 18.13
C HIS A 6 23.66 -15.83 16.81
N ILE A 7 23.48 -16.48 15.67
CA ILE A 7 23.66 -15.87 14.35
C ILE A 7 22.34 -15.21 13.97
N LEU A 8 22.32 -13.88 13.94
CA LEU A 8 21.09 -13.09 13.73
C LEU A 8 20.44 -13.41 12.38
N GLU A 9 21.23 -13.62 11.34
CA GLU A 9 20.76 -13.95 9.99
C GLU A 9 20.02 -15.29 9.96
N ILE A 10 20.44 -16.25 10.78
CA ILE A 10 19.75 -17.54 10.92
C ILE A 10 18.41 -17.34 11.64
N LEU A 11 18.38 -16.54 12.72
CA LEU A 11 17.13 -16.26 13.44
C LEU A 11 16.14 -15.47 12.59
N GLU A 12 16.60 -14.45 11.87
CA GLU A 12 15.78 -13.68 10.92
C GLU A 12 15.22 -14.61 9.84
N GLY A 13 16.04 -15.50 9.28
CA GLY A 13 15.58 -16.49 8.30
C GLY A 13 14.53 -17.46 8.87
N ILE A 14 14.71 -17.96 10.10
CA ILE A 14 13.72 -18.81 10.77
C ILE A 14 12.43 -18.03 11.01
N PHE A 15 12.50 -16.84 11.59
CA PHE A 15 11.33 -16.06 11.94
C PHE A 15 10.60 -15.49 10.72
N ASP A 16 11.31 -15.18 9.64
CA ASP A 16 10.68 -14.82 8.36
C ASP A 16 9.85 -15.98 7.82
N ASN A 17 10.38 -17.22 7.86
CA ASN A 17 9.62 -18.40 7.48
C ASN A 17 8.41 -18.62 8.39
N VAL A 18 8.61 -18.50 9.71
CA VAL A 18 7.49 -18.59 10.68
C VAL A 18 6.46 -17.48 10.43
N GLY A 19 6.87 -16.25 10.14
CA GLY A 19 5.96 -15.14 9.87
C GLY A 19 5.13 -15.32 8.59
N ASN A 20 5.63 -16.09 7.63
CA ASN A 20 4.91 -16.43 6.41
C ASN A 20 3.87 -17.54 6.61
N THR A 21 4.05 -18.44 7.59
CA THR A 21 3.20 -19.62 7.78
C THR A 21 2.40 -19.63 9.08
N ALA A 22 2.88 -18.96 10.11
CA ALA A 22 2.33 -18.98 11.46
C ALA A 22 1.59 -17.69 11.80
N THR A 23 0.82 -17.74 12.88
CA THR A 23 0.06 -16.58 13.34
C THR A 23 0.96 -15.56 14.03
N ARG A 24 0.52 -14.30 14.07
CA ARG A 24 1.17 -13.23 14.86
C ARG A 24 1.35 -13.63 16.33
N THR A 25 0.43 -14.41 16.88
CA THR A 25 0.50 -14.96 18.24
C THR A 25 1.71 -15.87 18.44
N THR A 26 2.06 -16.68 17.43
CA THR A 26 3.26 -17.52 17.47
C THR A 26 4.53 -16.68 17.55
N LEU A 27 4.66 -15.65 16.71
CA LEU A 27 5.83 -14.74 16.76
C LEU A 27 5.92 -13.99 18.10
N PHE A 28 4.77 -13.56 18.64
CA PHE A 28 4.72 -12.94 19.96
C PHE A 28 5.18 -13.90 21.06
N ASN A 29 4.68 -15.13 21.08
CA ASN A 29 5.10 -16.14 22.04
C ASN A 29 6.60 -16.46 21.92
N ILE A 30 7.13 -16.53 20.69
CA ILE A 30 8.58 -16.71 20.44
C ILE A 30 9.37 -15.55 21.05
N ALA A 31 8.94 -14.31 20.85
CA ALA A 31 9.60 -13.13 21.42
C ALA A 31 9.64 -13.17 22.96
N LEU A 32 8.65 -13.80 23.60
CA LEU A 32 8.58 -13.95 25.05
C LEU A 32 9.44 -15.11 25.60
N THR A 33 9.92 -16.03 24.77
CA THR A 33 10.66 -17.20 25.26
C THR A 33 12.02 -16.85 25.88
N CYS A 34 12.79 -15.96 25.24
CA CYS A 34 14.11 -15.55 25.71
C CYS A 34 14.58 -14.23 25.07
N ARG A 35 15.56 -13.59 25.71
CA ARG A 35 16.11 -12.30 25.27
C ARG A 35 16.75 -12.33 23.89
N VAL A 36 17.37 -13.46 23.51
CA VAL A 36 18.02 -13.62 22.20
C VAL A 36 16.98 -13.61 21.07
N PHE A 37 15.79 -14.13 21.33
CA PHE A 37 14.73 -14.21 20.31
C PHE A 37 13.87 -12.96 20.26
N TYR A 38 13.84 -12.18 21.35
CA TYR A 38 13.00 -11.00 21.48
C TYR A 38 13.14 -10.05 20.29
N GLU A 39 14.36 -9.59 19.98
CA GLU A 39 14.57 -8.59 18.94
C GLU A 39 14.26 -9.08 17.51
N PRO A 40 14.80 -10.22 17.05
CA PRO A 40 14.49 -10.69 15.71
C PRO A 40 13.00 -11.08 15.57
N ALA A 41 12.35 -11.61 16.62
CA ALA A 41 10.93 -11.96 16.54
C ALA A 41 10.03 -10.71 16.53
N ILE A 42 10.34 -9.68 17.32
CA ILE A 42 9.57 -8.44 17.34
C ILE A 42 9.77 -7.65 16.03
N ASP A 43 10.95 -7.72 15.40
CA ASP A 43 11.19 -7.18 14.07
C ASP A 43 10.27 -7.79 13.01
N VAL A 44 10.13 -9.12 12.99
CA VAL A 44 9.22 -9.79 12.06
C VAL A 44 7.76 -9.47 12.39
N LEU A 45 7.38 -9.46 13.68
CA LEU A 45 6.01 -9.17 14.11
C LEU A 45 5.53 -7.78 13.67
N TRP A 46 6.41 -6.78 13.71
CA TRP A 46 6.09 -5.40 13.33
C TRP A 46 6.42 -5.08 11.87
N ARG A 47 7.10 -5.97 11.14
CA ARG A 47 7.49 -5.75 9.74
C ARG A 47 6.30 -5.44 8.84
N SER A 48 5.22 -6.20 8.99
CA SER A 48 3.98 -6.04 8.22
C SER A 48 2.82 -5.76 9.16
N LEU A 49 2.21 -4.59 9.00
CA LEU A 49 1.06 -4.17 9.76
C LEU A 49 -0.20 -4.30 8.88
N PRO A 50 -1.20 -5.10 9.30
CA PRO A 50 -2.44 -5.23 8.55
C PRO A 50 -3.32 -3.99 8.68
N ASP A 51 -3.12 -3.17 9.72
CA ASP A 51 -3.78 -1.90 9.98
C ASP A 51 -2.90 -1.02 10.89
N LEU A 52 -3.43 0.13 11.32
CA LEU A 52 -2.77 1.00 12.30
C LEU A 52 -3.18 0.69 13.76
N MET A 53 -3.97 -0.34 14.03
CA MET A 53 -4.42 -0.67 15.39
C MET A 53 -3.27 -1.02 16.34
N PRO A 54 -2.23 -1.76 15.95
CA PRO A 54 -1.05 -1.98 16.79
C PRO A 54 -0.44 -0.66 17.27
N LEU A 55 -0.39 0.37 16.40
CA LEU A 55 0.11 1.68 16.77
C LEU A 55 -0.87 2.45 17.67
N ALA A 56 -2.17 2.35 17.39
CA ALA A 56 -3.21 2.97 18.21
C ALA A 56 -3.15 2.44 19.66
N ASN A 57 -2.97 1.13 19.82
CA ASN A 57 -2.85 0.46 21.12
C ASN A 57 -1.58 0.86 21.89
N LEU A 58 -0.59 1.49 21.25
CA LEU A 58 0.58 2.06 21.94
C LEU A 58 0.28 3.45 22.53
N ILE A 59 -0.60 4.23 21.87
CA ILE A 59 -1.05 5.55 22.36
C ILE A 59 -2.09 5.39 23.43
N SER A 60 -3.12 4.64 23.09
CA SER A 60 -4.21 4.36 23.98
C SER A 60 -3.68 3.38 25.02
N MET A 61 -3.42 3.86 26.23
CA MET A 61 -3.51 3.03 27.44
C MET A 61 -4.98 2.59 27.65
N TYR A 62 -5.68 2.20 26.58
CA TYR A 62 -7.09 1.88 26.58
C TYR A 62 -7.26 0.53 27.27
N HIS A 63 -8.16 0.51 28.24
CA HIS A 63 -8.65 -0.74 28.76
C HIS A 63 -9.51 -1.39 27.68
N PRO A 64 -9.37 -2.70 27.39
CA PRO A 64 -10.21 -3.40 26.42
C PRO A 64 -11.72 -3.38 26.76
N ASN A 65 -12.11 -2.84 27.91
CA ASN A 65 -13.49 -2.71 28.39
C ASN A 65 -14.13 -1.35 28.10
N ASP A 66 -13.40 -0.38 27.54
CA ASP A 66 -14.01 0.91 27.18
C ASP A 66 -14.90 0.73 25.94
N ASP A 67 -16.19 1.00 26.16
CA ASP A 67 -17.29 0.72 25.25
C ASP A 67 -17.04 1.31 23.85
N VAL A 68 -17.28 0.49 22.82
CA VAL A 68 -16.89 0.80 21.43
C VAL A 68 -17.63 2.02 20.86
N ASP A 69 -18.79 2.35 21.45
CA ASP A 69 -19.70 3.39 20.93
C ASP A 69 -19.39 4.80 21.44
N HIS A 70 -18.67 4.92 22.55
CA HIS A 70 -18.29 6.20 23.13
C HIS A 70 -16.78 6.29 23.28
N PRO A 71 -16.04 6.76 22.25
CA PRO A 71 -14.64 7.10 22.43
C PRO A 71 -14.59 8.19 23.48
N SER A 72 -14.24 7.83 24.71
CA SER A 72 -13.91 8.78 25.75
C SER A 72 -12.84 9.69 25.15
N ASN A 73 -13.09 11.00 25.12
CA ASN A 73 -12.09 11.96 24.69
C ASN A 73 -10.84 11.72 25.53
N ILE A 74 -9.83 11.14 24.90
CA ILE A 74 -8.59 10.76 25.55
C ILE A 74 -7.85 12.06 25.84
N ASN A 75 -8.13 12.68 26.98
CA ASN A 75 -7.34 13.77 27.52
C ASN A 75 -6.05 13.19 28.10
N LEU A 76 -5.15 12.70 27.24
CA LEU A 76 -3.79 12.38 27.65
C LEU A 76 -3.11 13.68 28.04
N GLY A 77 -2.54 13.74 29.23
CA GLY A 77 -1.65 14.85 29.59
C GLY A 77 -0.46 14.90 28.61
N GLU A 78 0.07 16.09 28.34
CA GLU A 78 1.16 16.33 27.38
C GLU A 78 2.35 15.36 27.57
N ASN A 79 2.72 15.09 28.83
CA ASN A 79 3.78 14.12 29.17
C ASN A 79 3.47 12.68 28.75
N GLN A 80 2.20 12.25 28.86
CA GLN A 80 1.79 10.90 28.45
C GLN A 80 1.79 10.75 26.94
N VAL A 81 1.38 11.81 26.21
CA VAL A 81 1.44 11.87 24.75
C VAL A 81 2.89 11.74 24.28
N SER A 82 3.82 12.48 24.89
CA SER A 82 5.26 12.40 24.55
C SER A 82 5.82 10.98 24.75
N ASN A 83 5.54 10.34 25.89
CA ASN A 83 5.99 8.97 26.16
C ASN A 83 5.36 7.93 25.21
N ALA A 84 4.09 8.09 24.86
CA ALA A 84 3.44 7.25 23.87
C ALA A 84 4.12 7.39 22.49
N TRP A 85 4.45 8.61 22.08
CA TRP A 85 5.13 8.88 20.82
C TRP A 85 6.54 8.29 20.76
N GLN A 86 7.29 8.35 21.85
CA GLN A 86 8.60 7.69 21.92
C GLN A 86 8.46 6.18 21.70
N ARG A 87 7.48 5.53 22.34
CA ARG A 87 7.20 4.10 22.13
C ARG A 87 6.82 3.79 20.69
N ILE A 88 5.92 4.58 20.10
CA ILE A 88 5.56 4.44 18.67
C ILE A 88 6.81 4.49 17.80
N ARG A 89 7.68 5.49 17.98
CA ARG A 89 8.89 5.66 17.17
C ARG A 89 9.83 4.46 17.21
N VAL A 90 9.88 3.74 18.33
CA VAL A 90 10.68 2.50 18.44
C VAL A 90 10.13 1.41 17.52
N TYR A 91 8.82 1.21 17.49
CA TYR A 91 8.19 0.15 16.69
C TYR A 91 8.01 0.55 15.22
N THR A 92 7.71 1.82 14.92
CA THR A 92 7.45 2.26 13.54
C THR A 92 8.65 2.15 12.63
N ARG A 93 9.88 2.20 13.18
CA ARG A 93 11.11 1.92 12.42
C ARG A 93 11.19 0.49 11.89
N ARG A 94 10.47 -0.45 12.49
CA ARG A 94 10.44 -1.87 12.08
C ARG A 94 9.44 -2.12 10.95
N VAL A 95 8.44 -1.24 10.80
CA VAL A 95 7.37 -1.37 9.82
C VAL A 95 7.92 -1.13 8.41
N ARG A 96 7.76 -2.14 7.55
CA ARG A 96 8.13 -2.13 6.13
C ARG A 96 6.92 -2.28 5.22
N GLU A 97 5.85 -2.88 5.70
CA GLU A 97 4.60 -3.03 4.96
C GLU A 97 3.42 -2.53 5.81
N LEU A 98 2.55 -1.72 5.20
CA LEU A 98 1.31 -1.27 5.79
C LEU A 98 0.18 -1.60 4.83
N ASP A 99 -0.80 -2.36 5.30
CA ASP A 99 -2.05 -2.61 4.62
C ASP A 99 -3.16 -1.74 5.23
N LEU A 100 -3.89 -1.03 4.39
CA LEU A 100 -5.08 -0.25 4.71
C LEU A 100 -6.21 -0.74 3.80
N GLY A 101 -6.36 -2.06 3.76
CA GLY A 101 -7.33 -2.77 2.95
C GLY A 101 -8.78 -2.55 3.39
N PRO A 102 -9.75 -3.03 2.58
CA PRO A 102 -11.16 -2.82 2.85
C PRO A 102 -11.59 -3.58 4.11
N GLY A 103 -12.34 -2.91 4.99
CA GLY A 103 -12.83 -3.51 6.24
C GLY A 103 -11.80 -3.59 7.37
N VAL A 104 -10.57 -3.13 7.11
CA VAL A 104 -9.45 -3.23 8.05
C VAL A 104 -9.23 -1.91 8.80
N THR A 105 -9.59 -0.78 8.18
CA THR A 105 -9.59 0.55 8.81
C THR A 105 -10.78 0.71 9.75
N THR A 106 -10.54 0.46 11.03
CA THR A 106 -11.54 0.74 12.07
C THR A 106 -11.71 2.24 12.30
N ARG A 107 -12.81 2.66 12.94
CA ARG A 107 -12.99 4.04 13.44
C ARG A 107 -11.79 4.47 14.30
N LYS A 108 -11.22 3.56 15.09
CA LYS A 108 -10.04 3.81 15.93
C LYS A 108 -8.79 4.14 15.09
N SER A 109 -8.58 3.43 13.97
CA SER A 109 -7.47 3.72 13.04
C SER A 109 -7.61 5.11 12.40
N ARG A 110 -8.84 5.56 12.10
CA ARG A 110 -9.09 6.91 11.57
C ARG A 110 -8.82 7.97 12.63
N ASN A 111 -9.29 7.79 13.85
CA ASN A 111 -9.03 8.71 14.96
C ASN A 111 -7.52 8.84 15.25
N LEU A 112 -6.78 7.73 15.20
CA LEU A 112 -5.32 7.76 15.29
C LEU A 112 -4.72 8.60 14.17
N LEU A 113 -5.16 8.43 12.93
CA LEU A 113 -4.66 9.22 11.80
C LEU A 113 -5.00 10.70 11.95
N ASP A 114 -6.24 11.05 12.31
CA ASP A 114 -6.62 12.44 12.57
C ASP A 114 -5.73 13.05 13.66
N THR A 115 -5.47 12.27 14.73
CA THR A 115 -4.56 12.65 15.82
C THR A 115 -3.14 12.84 15.31
N VAL A 116 -2.57 11.88 14.57
CA VAL A 116 -1.23 11.95 13.98
C VAL A 116 -1.10 13.18 13.07
N MET A 117 -2.11 13.45 12.25
CA MET A 117 -2.12 14.57 11.30
C MET A 117 -2.27 15.93 11.98
N SER A 118 -2.84 15.98 13.19
CA SER A 118 -2.92 17.20 13.99
C SER A 118 -1.57 17.63 14.58
N PHE A 119 -0.58 16.72 14.62
CA PHE A 119 0.76 17.06 15.06
C PHE A 119 1.56 17.66 13.90
N ASP A 120 1.54 18.99 13.79
CA ASP A 120 2.30 19.76 12.80
C ASP A 120 3.84 19.61 12.91
N HIS A 121 4.33 18.98 13.98
CA HIS A 121 5.76 18.96 14.35
C HIS A 121 6.42 17.57 14.27
N LEU A 122 5.91 16.66 13.44
CA LEU A 122 6.64 15.41 13.21
C LEU A 122 7.91 15.71 12.40
N ASP A 123 9.04 15.89 13.10
CA ASP A 123 10.39 16.07 12.52
C ASP A 123 10.81 14.93 11.58
N SER A 124 10.11 13.79 11.65
CA SER A 124 10.38 12.58 10.89
C SER A 124 9.09 11.91 10.45
N PRO A 125 9.07 11.22 9.29
CA PRO A 125 7.92 10.44 8.85
C PRO A 125 7.53 9.39 9.90
N LEU A 126 6.22 9.12 10.02
CA LEU A 126 5.68 8.20 11.03
C LEU A 126 6.28 6.79 10.89
N LEU A 127 6.42 6.30 9.66
CA LEU A 127 6.91 4.95 9.32
C LEU A 127 8.16 5.06 8.45
N PRO A 128 9.33 5.49 8.95
CA PRO A 128 10.47 5.91 8.13
C PRO A 128 11.02 4.84 7.17
N ASN A 129 10.77 3.55 7.48
CA ASN A 129 11.25 2.41 6.71
C ASN A 129 10.16 1.71 5.88
N LEU A 130 8.98 2.33 5.73
CA LEU A 130 7.88 1.80 4.92
C LEU A 130 8.30 1.64 3.46
N ARG A 131 8.23 0.39 2.97
CA ARG A 131 8.57 -0.04 1.61
C ARG A 131 7.35 -0.40 0.79
N LYS A 132 6.26 -0.83 1.43
CA LYS A 132 5.03 -1.23 0.76
C LYS A 132 3.84 -0.61 1.47
N LEU A 133 3.02 0.09 0.70
CA LEU A 133 1.79 0.69 1.17
C LEU A 133 0.64 0.18 0.31
N VAL A 134 -0.34 -0.45 0.94
CA VAL A 134 -1.58 -0.90 0.33
C VAL A 134 -2.72 -0.09 0.90
N CYS A 135 -3.55 0.49 0.06
CA CYS A 135 -4.73 1.23 0.48
C CYS A 135 -5.86 1.03 -0.52
N PHE A 136 -6.91 0.31 -0.12
CA PHE A 136 -8.05 0.05 -1.00
C PHE A 136 -9.27 0.90 -0.67
N GLU A 137 -9.26 1.58 0.47
CA GLU A 137 -10.33 2.50 0.87
C GLU A 137 -10.08 3.90 0.26
N PRO A 138 -10.92 4.37 -0.68
CA PRO A 138 -10.63 5.60 -1.42
C PRO A 138 -10.65 6.87 -0.55
N THR A 139 -11.51 6.87 0.48
CA THR A 139 -11.67 7.98 1.44
C THR A 139 -10.40 8.22 2.27
N MET A 140 -9.46 7.27 2.27
CA MET A 140 -8.20 7.38 2.98
C MET A 140 -7.16 8.25 2.26
N GLY A 141 -7.42 8.71 1.04
CA GLY A 141 -6.46 9.48 0.23
C GLY A 141 -5.85 10.68 0.96
N LYS A 142 -6.64 11.42 1.77
CA LYS A 142 -6.16 12.55 2.58
C LYS A 142 -5.16 12.16 3.67
N TYR A 143 -5.17 10.90 4.11
CA TYR A 143 -4.28 10.37 5.15
C TYR A 143 -3.03 9.70 4.60
N LEU A 144 -2.91 9.50 3.29
CA LEU A 144 -1.78 8.76 2.73
C LEU A 144 -0.49 9.57 2.67
N ARG A 145 -0.58 10.90 2.68
CA ARG A 145 0.54 11.81 2.45
C ARG A 145 1.77 11.52 3.34
N PRO A 146 1.66 11.30 4.66
CA PRO A 146 2.83 11.05 5.52
C PRO A 146 3.52 9.71 5.28
N PHE A 147 2.88 8.80 4.55
CA PHE A 147 3.43 7.50 4.20
C PHE A 147 4.12 7.51 2.83
N LEU A 148 3.99 8.60 2.06
CA LEU A 148 4.65 8.77 0.77
C LEU A 148 6.06 9.33 0.95
N GLN A 149 7.00 8.42 1.10
CA GLN A 149 8.41 8.73 1.36
C GLN A 149 9.33 8.01 0.38
N ARG A 150 10.61 8.41 0.35
CA ARG A 150 11.64 7.87 -0.56
C ARG A 150 11.86 6.35 -0.47
N SER A 151 11.67 5.77 0.71
CA SER A 151 11.87 4.33 0.94
C SER A 151 10.75 3.46 0.36
N LEU A 152 9.66 4.06 -0.14
CA LEU A 152 8.54 3.34 -0.72
C LEU A 152 8.93 2.67 -2.05
N THR A 153 8.76 1.36 -2.13
CA THR A 153 9.08 0.53 -3.32
C THR A 153 7.84 -0.04 -3.99
N ALA A 154 6.73 -0.16 -3.25
CA ALA A 154 5.47 -0.65 -3.75
C ALA A 154 4.30 0.18 -3.23
N PHE A 155 3.47 0.66 -4.12
CA PHE A 155 2.29 1.47 -3.78
C PHE A 155 1.06 0.92 -4.48
N TYR A 156 0.07 0.50 -3.69
CA TYR A 156 -1.21 0.00 -4.16
C TYR A 156 -2.29 0.93 -3.65
N TRP A 157 -3.05 1.53 -4.56
CA TRP A 157 -4.07 2.48 -4.19
C TRP A 157 -5.30 2.41 -5.09
N ARG A 158 -6.47 2.33 -4.48
CA ARG A 158 -7.76 2.60 -5.14
C ARG A 158 -8.20 4.03 -4.88
N TYR A 159 -8.25 4.85 -5.93
CA TYR A 159 -8.57 6.28 -5.83
C TYR A 159 -10.03 6.56 -6.21
N ASP A 160 -10.63 7.60 -5.63
CA ASP A 160 -12.00 8.05 -5.93
C ASP A 160 -12.09 9.18 -6.97
N GLY A 161 -10.94 9.68 -7.41
CA GLY A 161 -10.85 10.78 -8.37
C GLY A 161 -11.18 12.15 -7.79
N THR A 162 -11.19 12.27 -6.46
CA THR A 162 -11.26 13.56 -5.78
C THR A 162 -10.02 14.42 -6.07
N PRO A 163 -10.08 15.75 -5.83
CA PRO A 163 -8.91 16.63 -5.95
C PRO A 163 -7.71 16.20 -5.09
N TYR A 164 -7.96 15.51 -3.96
CA TYR A 164 -6.91 14.92 -3.13
C TYR A 164 -6.06 13.90 -3.90
N THR A 165 -6.64 13.25 -4.91
CA THR A 165 -5.92 12.30 -5.75
C THR A 165 -4.79 12.95 -6.53
N ALA A 166 -5.05 14.08 -7.18
CA ALA A 166 -4.01 14.79 -7.90
C ALA A 166 -2.90 15.29 -6.94
N ALA A 167 -3.28 15.83 -5.78
CA ALA A 167 -2.32 16.30 -4.77
C ALA A 167 -1.47 15.16 -4.19
N LEU A 168 -2.06 13.98 -3.98
CA LEU A 168 -1.36 12.80 -3.49
C LEU A 168 -0.38 12.27 -4.55
N LEU A 169 -0.79 12.19 -5.82
CA LEU A 169 0.08 11.80 -6.93
C LEU A 169 1.25 12.78 -7.11
N GLU A 170 1.02 14.08 -6.96
CA GLU A 170 2.11 15.07 -6.96
C GLU A 170 3.05 14.90 -5.77
N THR A 171 2.53 14.49 -4.60
CA THR A 171 3.38 14.16 -3.45
C THR A 171 4.20 12.90 -3.73
N LEU A 172 3.57 11.86 -4.28
CA LEU A 172 4.24 10.62 -4.69
C LEU A 172 5.37 10.92 -5.67
N ARG A 173 5.12 11.79 -6.65
CA ARG A 173 6.12 12.25 -7.62
C ARG A 173 7.29 12.96 -6.94
N LYS A 174 7.00 13.91 -6.05
CA LYS A 174 8.03 14.68 -5.32
C LYS A 174 8.84 13.83 -4.35
N ALA A 175 8.23 12.78 -3.81
CA ALA A 175 8.92 11.86 -2.91
C ALA A 175 10.04 11.10 -3.63
N ASP A 176 10.09 11.11 -4.97
CA ASP A 176 11.04 10.36 -5.81
C ASP A 176 11.30 8.95 -5.24
N PRO A 177 10.23 8.16 -5.03
CA PRO A 177 10.38 6.86 -4.42
C PRO A 177 11.18 5.96 -5.36
N ALA A 178 11.99 5.06 -4.79
CA ALA A 178 12.57 3.92 -5.51
C ALA A 178 11.48 2.89 -5.86
N LEU A 179 10.39 3.38 -6.46
CA LEU A 179 9.14 2.70 -6.68
C LEU A 179 9.30 1.73 -7.84
N LYS A 180 9.20 0.45 -7.51
CA LYS A 180 9.27 -0.66 -8.45
C LYS A 180 7.88 -1.13 -8.84
N ILE A 181 6.90 -0.98 -7.95
CA ILE A 181 5.54 -1.48 -8.12
C ILE A 181 4.56 -0.32 -7.90
N LEU A 182 3.76 -0.02 -8.91
CA LEU A 182 2.70 0.98 -8.84
C LEU A 182 1.38 0.34 -9.27
N HIS A 183 0.39 0.35 -8.41
CA HIS A 183 -0.92 -0.22 -8.67
C HIS A 183 -2.00 0.82 -8.36
N LEU A 184 -2.44 1.55 -9.40
CA LEU A 184 -3.40 2.64 -9.30
C LEU A 184 -4.68 2.27 -10.04
N LEU A 185 -5.74 2.02 -9.29
CA LEU A 185 -7.04 1.68 -9.83
C LEU A 185 -8.10 2.70 -9.38
N PRO A 186 -9.11 2.99 -10.21
CA PRO A 186 -10.24 3.79 -9.78
C PRO A 186 -11.12 2.95 -8.84
N SER A 187 -11.81 3.60 -7.93
CA SER A 187 -12.86 2.98 -7.12
C SER A 187 -14.18 2.86 -7.87
N SER A 188 -14.38 3.69 -8.91
CA SER A 188 -15.57 3.69 -9.75
C SER A 188 -15.27 4.25 -11.15
N MET A 189 -16.11 3.92 -12.13
CA MET A 189 -16.01 4.47 -13.49
C MET A 189 -16.10 6.00 -13.55
N LYS A 190 -16.80 6.63 -12.60
CA LYS A 190 -16.92 8.09 -12.52
C LYS A 190 -15.58 8.74 -12.14
N ALA A 191 -14.77 8.06 -11.32
CA ALA A 191 -13.46 8.55 -10.87
C ALA A 191 -12.45 8.73 -12.02
N CYS A 192 -12.64 8.08 -13.17
CA CYS A 192 -11.64 8.06 -14.24
C CYS A 192 -11.51 9.37 -15.03
N LYS A 193 -12.51 10.27 -15.00
CA LYS A 193 -12.79 11.11 -16.19
C LYS A 193 -12.04 12.42 -16.39
N GLN A 194 -11.34 13.08 -15.43
CA GLN A 194 -10.83 14.44 -15.79
C GLN A 194 -9.64 15.11 -15.09
N ALA A 195 -9.07 14.61 -13.98
CA ALA A 195 -7.89 15.26 -13.38
C ALA A 195 -6.67 14.33 -13.21
N ILE A 196 -6.90 13.03 -13.38
CA ILE A 196 -5.96 12.00 -12.93
C ILE A 196 -4.96 11.68 -14.03
N SER A 197 -5.33 11.82 -15.30
CA SER A 197 -4.42 11.57 -16.43
C SER A 197 -3.15 12.41 -16.33
N VAL A 198 -3.26 13.73 -16.20
CA VAL A 198 -2.11 14.65 -16.12
C VAL A 198 -1.24 14.35 -14.90
N ALA A 199 -1.84 14.13 -13.73
CA ALA A 199 -1.09 13.80 -12.52
C ALA A 199 -0.37 12.44 -12.64
N MET A 200 -1.04 11.43 -13.21
CA MET A 200 -0.45 10.12 -13.48
C MET A 200 0.71 10.22 -14.47
N GLU A 201 0.56 10.98 -15.56
CA GLU A 201 1.62 11.21 -16.54
C GLU A 201 2.89 11.74 -15.86
N ARG A 202 2.74 12.71 -14.96
CA ARG A 202 3.87 13.28 -14.20
C ARG A 202 4.48 12.29 -13.22
N VAL A 203 3.69 11.39 -12.63
CA VAL A 203 4.22 10.29 -11.81
C VAL A 203 5.07 9.36 -12.66
N PHE A 204 4.58 8.92 -13.82
CA PHE A 204 5.36 8.04 -14.70
C PHE A 204 6.65 8.69 -15.19
N GLN A 205 6.64 9.99 -15.48
CA GLN A 205 7.85 10.73 -15.86
C GLN A 205 8.91 10.75 -14.77
N ALA A 206 8.52 10.73 -13.49
CA ALA A 206 9.45 10.73 -12.36
C ALA A 206 9.90 9.31 -11.95
N THR A 207 9.08 8.29 -12.18
CA THR A 207 9.37 6.92 -11.72
C THR A 207 10.21 6.13 -12.74
N HIS A 208 11.52 6.38 -12.77
CA HIS A 208 12.45 5.69 -13.68
C HIS A 208 12.72 4.22 -13.30
N HIS A 209 12.43 3.81 -12.06
CA HIS A 209 12.68 2.45 -11.56
C HIS A 209 11.45 1.53 -11.62
N LEU A 210 10.37 1.96 -12.25
CA LEU A 210 9.12 1.23 -12.25
C LEU A 210 9.25 -0.08 -13.05
N GLN A 211 9.05 -1.21 -12.39
CA GLN A 211 9.17 -2.55 -12.99
C GLN A 211 7.80 -3.17 -13.29
N TYR A 212 6.84 -2.92 -12.40
CA TYR A 212 5.47 -3.41 -12.48
C TYR A 212 4.48 -2.25 -12.32
N ALA A 213 3.60 -2.09 -13.29
CA ALA A 213 2.52 -1.11 -13.22
C ALA A 213 1.16 -1.76 -13.45
N VAL A 214 0.16 -1.38 -12.64
CA VAL A 214 -1.25 -1.65 -12.91
C VAL A 214 -1.98 -0.32 -12.93
N VAL A 215 -2.54 0.02 -14.09
CA VAL A 215 -3.09 1.34 -14.34
C VAL A 215 -4.30 1.23 -15.26
N LEU A 216 -5.14 2.26 -15.22
CA LEU A 216 -6.07 2.51 -16.31
C LEU A 216 -5.32 3.01 -17.53
N PRO A 217 -5.51 2.39 -18.70
CA PRO A 217 -4.98 2.95 -19.94
C PRO A 217 -5.74 4.24 -20.27
N THR A 218 -5.01 5.35 -20.35
CA THR A 218 -5.40 6.53 -21.12
C THR A 218 -4.42 6.66 -22.29
N GLY A 219 -4.82 7.32 -23.38
CA GLY A 219 -3.96 7.49 -24.56
C GLY A 219 -2.58 8.07 -24.19
N ASN A 220 -2.55 9.09 -23.33
CA ASN A 220 -1.30 9.68 -22.84
C ASN A 220 -0.55 8.77 -21.87
N THR A 221 -1.24 8.09 -20.95
CA THR A 221 -0.60 7.14 -20.02
C THR A 221 0.13 6.03 -20.77
N LEU A 222 -0.48 5.47 -21.83
CA LEU A 222 0.16 4.47 -22.68
C LEU A 222 1.38 5.02 -23.41
N LYS A 223 1.31 6.24 -23.93
CA LYS A 223 2.46 6.92 -24.54
C LYS A 223 3.61 7.08 -23.55
N HIS A 224 3.34 7.49 -22.32
CA HIS A 224 4.41 7.63 -21.31
C HIS A 224 4.98 6.28 -20.86
N LEU A 225 4.13 5.28 -20.65
CA LEU A 225 4.58 3.93 -20.30
C LEU A 225 5.48 3.33 -21.39
N SER A 226 5.23 3.64 -22.67
CA SER A 226 6.10 3.21 -23.77
C SER A 226 7.51 3.80 -23.73
N LEU A 227 7.70 4.93 -23.05
CA LEU A 227 9.00 5.59 -22.91
C LEU A 227 9.80 5.04 -21.73
N LEU A 228 9.18 4.24 -20.85
CA LEU A 228 9.85 3.68 -19.68
C LEU A 228 10.52 2.36 -20.05
N SER A 229 11.84 2.42 -20.27
CA SER A 229 12.66 1.23 -20.54
C SER A 229 12.75 0.24 -19.38
N SER A 230 12.42 0.67 -18.16
CA SER A 230 12.48 -0.13 -16.95
C SER A 230 11.24 -1.00 -16.69
N VAL A 231 10.11 -0.68 -17.32
CA VAL A 231 8.86 -1.43 -17.12
C VAL A 231 8.98 -2.76 -17.83
N THR A 232 9.03 -3.85 -17.05
CA THR A 232 9.12 -5.21 -17.57
C THR A 232 7.76 -5.90 -17.58
N ARG A 233 6.87 -5.49 -16.68
CA ARG A 233 5.54 -6.07 -16.49
C ARG A 233 4.50 -4.97 -16.43
N LEU A 234 3.53 -5.01 -17.32
CA LEU A 234 2.43 -4.05 -17.36
C LEU A 234 1.09 -4.79 -17.32
N ARG A 235 0.22 -4.37 -16.42
CA ARG A 235 -1.18 -4.77 -16.41
C ARG A 235 -2.05 -3.55 -16.68
N LEU A 236 -2.91 -3.65 -17.68
CA LEU A 236 -3.87 -2.62 -18.02
C LEU A 236 -5.26 -3.12 -17.61
N GLU A 237 -5.97 -2.32 -16.82
CA GLU A 237 -7.38 -2.57 -16.52
C GLU A 237 -8.22 -1.67 -17.43
N VAL A 238 -8.86 -2.30 -18.42
CA VAL A 238 -9.68 -1.65 -19.43
C VAL A 238 -11.13 -1.69 -18.97
N TYR A 239 -11.75 -0.51 -18.94
CA TYR A 239 -13.16 -0.38 -18.61
C TYR A 239 -13.92 0.39 -19.69
N GLY A 240 -15.05 -0.18 -20.13
CA GLY A 240 -15.93 0.43 -21.13
C GLY A 240 -15.34 0.47 -22.55
N THR A 241 -15.97 1.27 -23.41
CA THR A 241 -15.62 1.47 -24.83
C THR A 241 -14.74 2.70 -25.04
N ALA A 242 -13.68 2.86 -24.25
CA ALA A 242 -12.80 4.00 -24.43
C ALA A 242 -12.06 3.90 -25.78
N ASP A 243 -11.96 5.02 -26.49
CA ASP A 243 -11.16 5.13 -27.71
C ASP A 243 -9.68 5.00 -27.36
N TYR A 244 -9.16 3.78 -27.47
CA TYR A 244 -7.74 3.50 -27.32
C TYR A 244 -7.03 3.83 -28.64
N PRO A 245 -5.85 4.47 -28.60
CA PRO A 245 -5.07 4.69 -29.81
C PRO A 245 -4.81 3.35 -30.49
N ALA A 246 -5.10 3.27 -31.80
CA ALA A 246 -5.04 2.03 -32.56
C ALA A 246 -3.63 1.41 -32.59
N TYR A 247 -2.58 2.20 -32.34
CA TYR A 247 -1.19 1.75 -32.42
C TYR A 247 -0.34 2.40 -31.32
N PHE A 248 0.30 1.57 -30.50
CA PHE A 248 1.38 1.96 -29.60
C PHE A 248 2.36 0.80 -29.48
N SER A 249 3.66 1.11 -29.36
CA SER A 249 4.72 0.13 -29.16
C SER A 249 5.13 0.12 -27.68
N LEU A 250 5.17 -1.05 -27.05
CA LEU A 250 5.63 -1.20 -25.67
C LEU A 250 6.84 -2.14 -25.64
N SER A 251 7.99 -1.66 -26.11
CA SER A 251 9.28 -2.34 -25.95
C SER A 251 10.06 -1.65 -24.83
N PRO A 252 10.63 -2.37 -23.84
CA PRO A 252 10.90 -3.80 -23.78
C PRO A 252 9.99 -4.59 -22.81
N LEU A 253 8.66 -4.58 -22.99
CA LEU A 253 7.78 -5.34 -22.10
C LEU A 253 8.02 -6.86 -22.22
N THR A 254 8.29 -7.49 -21.09
CA THR A 254 8.33 -8.96 -20.98
C THR A 254 6.93 -9.53 -20.81
N TYR A 255 6.04 -8.79 -20.13
CA TYR A 255 4.69 -9.26 -19.83
C TYR A 255 3.67 -8.12 -19.97
N LEU A 256 2.64 -8.34 -20.78
CA LEU A 256 1.48 -7.48 -20.90
C LEU A 256 0.22 -8.27 -20.58
N CYS A 257 -0.49 -7.86 -19.54
CA CYS A 257 -1.81 -8.39 -19.21
C CYS A 257 -2.84 -7.28 -19.43
N MET A 258 -3.85 -7.55 -20.25
CA MET A 258 -5.01 -6.68 -20.36
C MET A 258 -6.19 -7.40 -19.73
N GLN A 259 -6.79 -6.76 -18.73
CA GLN A 259 -8.01 -7.24 -18.11
C GLN A 259 -9.16 -6.33 -18.51
N PHE A 260 -10.22 -6.97 -18.99
CA PHE A 260 -11.42 -6.34 -19.48
C PHE A 260 -12.52 -6.53 -18.43
N SER A 261 -13.21 -5.45 -18.06
CA SER A 261 -14.49 -5.59 -17.35
C SER A 261 -15.53 -6.20 -18.28
N GLU A 262 -16.47 -6.98 -17.75
CA GLU A 262 -17.57 -7.57 -18.53
C GLU A 262 -18.25 -6.52 -19.42
N GLY A 263 -18.40 -6.84 -20.71
CA GLY A 263 -19.04 -5.96 -21.72
C GLY A 263 -18.10 -5.06 -22.54
N SER A 264 -16.78 -5.15 -22.40
CA SER A 264 -15.83 -4.39 -23.24
C SER A 264 -15.41 -5.16 -24.50
N LEU A 265 -15.46 -4.50 -25.66
CA LEU A 265 -15.02 -5.03 -26.96
C LEU A 265 -13.60 -4.52 -27.25
N PHE A 266 -12.68 -5.41 -27.61
CA PHE A 266 -11.28 -5.03 -27.92
C PHE A 266 -10.71 -5.76 -29.13
N SER A 267 -9.98 -5.04 -29.98
CA SER A 267 -9.21 -5.58 -31.12
C SER A 267 -7.77 -5.85 -30.73
N LYS A 268 -7.29 -7.10 -30.92
CA LYS A 268 -5.94 -7.56 -30.52
C LYS A 268 -4.81 -6.73 -31.17
N PRO A 269 -3.79 -6.25 -30.41
CA PRO A 269 -2.61 -5.61 -30.99
C PRO A 269 -1.65 -6.64 -31.60
N GLN A 270 -0.99 -6.27 -32.71
CA GLN A 270 0.03 -7.10 -33.37
C GLN A 270 1.41 -6.93 -32.69
N GLY A 271 2.15 -8.02 -32.48
CA GLY A 271 3.59 -7.97 -32.15
C GLY A 271 4.02 -8.21 -30.70
N ALA A 272 3.11 -8.50 -29.76
CA ALA A 272 3.44 -8.90 -28.40
C ALA A 272 2.81 -10.26 -28.05
N SER A 273 3.48 -11.06 -27.22
CA SER A 273 2.88 -12.26 -26.59
C SER A 273 1.82 -11.81 -25.58
N LEU A 274 0.64 -11.51 -26.09
CA LEU A 274 -0.47 -11.01 -25.30
C LEU A 274 -1.19 -12.17 -24.61
N VAL A 275 -1.10 -12.22 -23.29
CA VAL A 275 -1.98 -13.07 -22.47
C VAL A 275 -3.25 -12.28 -22.19
N VAL A 276 -4.28 -12.47 -23.01
CA VAL A 276 -5.62 -11.95 -22.71
C VAL A 276 -6.28 -12.89 -21.71
N ARG A 277 -6.54 -12.42 -20.49
CA ARG A 277 -7.40 -13.11 -19.54
C ARG A 277 -8.73 -12.40 -19.47
N THR A 278 -9.76 -12.99 -20.06
CA THR A 278 -11.14 -12.58 -19.86
C THR A 278 -11.61 -13.15 -18.52
N LEU A 279 -11.89 -12.30 -17.54
CA LEU A 279 -12.56 -12.75 -16.31
C LEU A 279 -14.05 -12.88 -16.63
N LEU A 280 -14.53 -14.13 -16.72
CA LEU A 280 -15.95 -14.42 -16.62
C LEU A 280 -16.28 -14.43 -15.13
N SER A 281 -17.09 -13.49 -14.64
CA SER A 281 -17.59 -13.56 -13.28
C SER A 281 -18.67 -14.64 -13.23
N GLY A 282 -18.31 -15.80 -12.66
CA GLY A 282 -19.25 -16.86 -12.37
C GLY A 282 -20.19 -16.42 -11.25
N SER A 283 -21.32 -15.83 -11.61
CA SER A 283 -22.49 -15.77 -10.75
C SER A 283 -23.29 -17.06 -10.92
N GLU A 284 -22.84 -18.14 -10.28
CA GLU A 284 -23.74 -19.26 -10.00
C GLU A 284 -24.77 -18.80 -8.97
N GLN A 285 -25.89 -18.27 -9.47
CA GLN A 285 -27.14 -18.25 -8.72
C GLN A 285 -27.56 -19.69 -8.46
N LYS A 286 -27.30 -20.20 -7.25
CA LYS A 286 -28.16 -21.23 -6.68
C LYS A 286 -29.51 -20.58 -6.37
N GLN A 287 -30.47 -20.78 -7.26
CA GLN A 287 -31.89 -20.72 -6.91
C GLN A 287 -32.31 -22.05 -6.25
N PRO A 288 -33.31 -22.01 -5.36
CA PRO A 288 -33.55 -23.02 -4.32
C PRO A 288 -33.91 -24.41 -4.84
#